data_AF-A0A7K4FQF6-F1
#
_entry.id   AF-A0A7K4FQF6-F1
#
_cell.length_a   1.000
_cell.length_b   1.000
_cell.length_c   1.000
_cell.angle_alpha   90.00
_cell.angle_beta   90.00
_cell.angle_gamma   90.00
#
_symmetry.space_group_name_H-M   'P 1'
#
loop_
_entity.id
_entity.type
_entity.pdbx_description
1 polymer ?
#
loop_
_entity_poly.entity_id
_entity_poly.type
_entity_poly.pdbx_seq_one_letter_code
_entity_poly.pdbx_strand_id
1 'polypeptide(L)'
;MEVVFDLKNKKESIKCCYKISETDVDCLFKLAEMGRAVTSTELASEMNFSKTTVESSLKKLIELGLVQRIKIDEKKIGRPKFLYAVESTVWDKVSKDLKDCANKILSAIS
;
A
#
# COMPACT_ATOMS: atom_id res chain seq x y z
N MET A 1 -5.16 2.01 24.70
CA MET A 1 -4.80 0.59 24.45
C MET A 1 -5.65 -0.03 23.33
N GLU A 2 -6.94 0.33 23.21
CA GLU A 2 -7.84 -0.20 22.17
C GLU A 2 -7.47 0.19 20.72
N VAL A 3 -7.01 1.43 20.48
CA VAL A 3 -6.69 1.93 19.12
C VAL A 3 -5.54 1.15 18.45
N VAL A 4 -4.53 0.75 19.23
CA VAL A 4 -3.35 0.02 18.72
C VAL A 4 -3.72 -1.41 18.30
N PHE A 5 -4.65 -2.03 19.03
CA PHE A 5 -5.15 -3.37 18.72
C PHE A 5 -5.94 -3.38 17.40
N ASP A 6 -6.76 -2.36 17.17
CA ASP A 6 -7.57 -2.21 15.96
C ASP A 6 -6.71 -2.04 14.70
N LEU A 7 -5.66 -1.20 14.76
CA LEU A 7 -4.71 -1.01 13.67
C LEU A 7 -3.96 -2.31 13.32
N LYS A 8 -3.56 -3.09 14.33
CA LYS A 8 -2.88 -4.37 14.11
C LYS A 8 -3.78 -5.38 13.39
N ASN A 9 -5.02 -5.52 13.83
CA ASN A 9 -5.99 -6.43 13.22
C ASN A 9 -6.33 -6.03 11.77
N LYS A 10 -6.42 -4.72 11.50
CA LYS A 10 -6.58 -4.18 10.14
C LYS A 10 -5.42 -4.59 9.24
N LYS A 11 -4.18 -4.40 9.71
CA LYS A 11 -2.97 -4.79 8.95
C LYS A 11 -2.92 -6.29 8.66
N GLU A 12 -3.21 -7.13 9.64
CA GLU A 12 -3.21 -8.59 9.47
C GLU A 12 -4.26 -9.06 8.46
N SER A 13 -5.47 -8.49 8.52
CA SER A 13 -6.56 -8.81 7.59
C SER A 13 -6.20 -8.42 6.15
N ILE A 14 -5.65 -7.22 5.96
CA ILE A 14 -5.19 -6.73 4.64
C ILE A 14 -4.05 -7.61 4.13
N LYS A 15 -3.06 -7.92 4.98
CA LYS A 15 -1.93 -8.82 4.67
C LYS A 15 -2.44 -10.16 4.14
N CYS A 16 -3.38 -10.77 4.86
CA CYS A 16 -3.96 -12.07 4.53
C CYS A 16 -4.73 -12.02 3.19
N CYS A 17 -5.67 -11.10 3.05
CA CYS A 17 -6.56 -11.07 1.88
C CYS A 17 -5.85 -10.66 0.58
N TYR A 18 -4.87 -9.76 0.66
CA TYR A 18 -4.08 -9.35 -0.51
C TYR A 18 -2.85 -10.23 -0.76
N LYS A 19 -2.53 -11.16 0.15
CA LYS A 19 -1.35 -12.05 0.08
C LYS A 19 -0.05 -11.26 -0.13
N ILE A 20 0.10 -10.19 0.65
CA ILE A 20 1.25 -9.30 0.63
C ILE A 20 2.07 -9.46 1.91
N SER A 21 3.31 -8.99 1.89
CA SER A 21 4.19 -9.02 3.06
C SER A 21 3.81 -7.95 4.09
N GLU A 22 4.38 -8.06 5.30
CA GLU A 22 4.23 -7.02 6.33
C GLU A 22 4.78 -5.67 5.85
N THR A 23 5.92 -5.68 5.17
CA THR A 23 6.53 -4.48 4.57
C THR A 23 5.61 -3.80 3.55
N ASP A 24 4.88 -4.58 2.75
CA ASP A 24 3.94 -4.02 1.76
C ASP A 24 2.78 -3.31 2.45
N VAL A 25 2.24 -3.91 3.51
CA VAL A 25 1.17 -3.30 4.32
C VAL A 25 1.68 -2.03 4.99
N ASP A 26 2.88 -2.08 5.57
CA ASP A 26 3.48 -0.89 6.20
C ASP A 26 3.72 0.23 5.19
N CYS A 27 4.16 -0.09 3.97
CA CYS A 27 4.29 0.89 2.89
C CYS A 27 2.94 1.55 2.56
N LEU A 28 1.86 0.76 2.46
CA LEU A 28 0.51 1.27 2.18
C LEU A 28 0.03 2.23 3.29
N PHE A 29 0.13 1.80 4.55
CA PHE A 29 -0.32 2.61 5.68
C PHE A 29 0.53 3.86 5.84
N LYS A 30 1.85 3.77 5.68
CA LYS A 30 2.72 4.94 5.80
C LYS A 30 2.47 5.94 4.68
N LEU A 31 2.26 5.46 3.46
CA LEU A 31 1.92 6.33 2.34
C LEU A 31 0.57 7.03 2.53
N ALA A 32 -0.41 6.33 3.10
CA ALA A 32 -1.70 6.91 3.46
C ALA A 32 -1.59 7.93 4.61
N GLU A 33 -0.77 7.66 5.63
CA GLU A 33 -0.49 8.58 6.76
C GLU A 33 0.14 9.88 6.27
N MET A 34 1.07 9.80 5.30
CA MET A 34 1.70 10.99 4.71
C MET A 34 0.70 11.89 3.96
N GLY A 35 -0.42 11.34 3.47
CA GLY A 35 -1.51 12.09 2.84
C GLY A 35 -1.13 12.88 1.59
N ARG A 36 0.04 12.62 1.00
CA ARG A 36 0.58 13.32 -0.18
C ARG A 36 1.32 12.36 -1.10
N ALA A 37 1.53 12.78 -2.35
CA ALA A 37 2.36 12.05 -3.29
C ALA A 37 3.85 12.17 -2.91
N VAL A 38 4.57 11.05 -2.87
CA VAL A 38 5.98 10.98 -2.45
C VAL A 38 6.83 10.14 -3.40
N THR A 39 8.14 10.35 -3.41
CA THR A 39 9.06 9.49 -4.17
C THR A 39 9.36 8.18 -3.45
N SER A 40 9.81 7.15 -4.19
CA SER A 40 10.27 5.89 -3.57
C SER A 40 11.44 6.10 -2.60
N THR A 41 12.26 7.12 -2.83
CA THR A 41 13.39 7.48 -1.97
C THR A 41 12.92 8.16 -0.69
N GLU A 42 11.98 9.09 -0.75
CA GLU A 42 11.37 9.68 0.45
C GLU A 42 10.71 8.61 1.34
N LEU A 43 9.91 7.72 0.75
CA LEU A 43 9.25 6.65 1.51
C LEU A 43 10.27 5.67 2.14
N ALA A 44 11.34 5.33 1.40
CA ALA A 44 12.42 4.50 1.92
C ALA A 44 13.14 5.13 3.11
N SER A 45 13.42 6.43 3.04
CA SER A 45 14.02 7.18 4.17
C SER A 45 13.09 7.20 5.38
N GLU A 46 11.81 7.47 5.18
CA GLU A 46 10.83 7.54 6.27
C GLU A 46 10.61 6.18 6.95
N MET A 47 10.66 5.09 6.19
CA MET A 47 10.49 3.73 6.71
C MET A 47 11.79 3.06 7.18
N ASN A 48 12.95 3.72 7.02
CA ASN A 48 14.28 3.14 7.26
C ASN A 48 14.53 1.83 6.48
N PHE A 49 14.04 1.76 5.24
CA PHE A 49 14.24 0.62 4.34
C PHE A 49 15.12 0.97 3.14
N SER A 50 15.64 -0.05 2.46
CA SER A 50 16.32 0.16 1.19
C SER A 50 15.33 0.63 0.12
N LYS A 51 15.81 1.46 -0.81
CA LYS A 51 15.01 1.90 -1.96
C LYS A 51 14.44 0.71 -2.74
N THR A 52 15.23 -0.33 -2.95
CA THR A 52 14.82 -1.53 -3.70
C THR A 52 13.68 -2.28 -3.00
N THR A 53 13.71 -2.36 -1.68
CA THR A 53 12.64 -2.95 -0.86
C THR A 53 11.33 -2.19 -1.09
N VAL A 54 11.36 -0.86 -0.91
CA VAL A 54 10.18 -0.01 -1.09
C VAL A 54 9.67 -0.01 -2.53
N GLU A 55 10.55 -0.01 -3.53
CA GLU A 55 10.12 -0.09 -4.94
C GLU A 55 9.44 -1.42 -5.27
N SER A 56 9.90 -2.52 -4.67
CA SER A 56 9.27 -3.84 -4.82
C SER A 56 7.88 -3.84 -4.19
N SER A 57 7.74 -3.29 -2.98
CA SER A 57 6.46 -3.14 -2.30
C SER A 57 5.49 -2.23 -3.05
N LEU A 58 5.95 -1.05 -3.49
CA LEU A 58 5.15 -0.13 -4.30
C LEU A 58 4.68 -0.77 -5.59
N LYS A 59 5.53 -1.54 -6.28
CA LYS A 59 5.13 -2.28 -7.48
C LYS A 59 3.97 -3.23 -7.17
N LYS A 60 4.05 -3.97 -6.07
CA LYS A 60 2.99 -4.90 -5.67
C LYS A 60 1.68 -4.18 -5.33
N LEU A 61 1.75 -3.07 -4.61
CA LEU A 61 0.58 -2.26 -4.26
C LEU A 61 -0.07 -1.62 -5.49
N ILE A 62 0.70 -1.25 -6.51
CA ILE A 62 0.19 -0.77 -7.80
C ILE A 62 -0.55 -1.90 -8.54
N GLU A 63 0.02 -3.11 -8.59
CA GLU A 63 -0.62 -4.28 -9.23
C GLU A 63 -1.97 -4.61 -8.59
N LEU A 64 -2.12 -4.36 -7.29
CA LEU A 64 -3.36 -4.55 -6.54
C LEU A 64 -4.34 -3.36 -6.66
N GLY A 65 -3.92 -2.27 -7.31
CA GLY A 65 -4.71 -1.04 -7.40
C GLY A 65 -4.90 -0.33 -6.06
N LEU A 66 -3.97 -0.49 -5.12
CA LEU A 66 -3.98 0.16 -3.81
C LEU A 66 -3.14 1.44 -3.78
N VAL A 67 -2.19 1.57 -4.71
CA VAL A 67 -1.32 2.74 -4.85
C VAL A 67 -1.29 3.19 -6.29
N GLN A 68 -1.32 4.50 -6.52
CA GLN A 68 -1.15 5.09 -7.83
C GLN A 68 0.30 5.50 -8.08
N ARG A 69 0.73 5.36 -9.33
CA ARG A 69 2.02 5.83 -9.82
C ARG A 69 1.83 7.00 -10.76
N ILE A 70 2.34 8.15 -10.37
CA ILE A 70 2.24 9.41 -11.10
C ILE A 70 3.60 9.70 -11.73
N LYS A 71 3.65 9.82 -13.05
CA LYS A 71 4.87 10.24 -13.76
C LYS A 71 5.01 11.76 -13.67
N ILE A 72 6.15 12.24 -13.19
CA ILE A 72 6.47 13.67 -13.23
C ILE A 72 7.08 13.97 -14.60
N ASP A 73 6.44 14.84 -15.38
CA ASP A 73 6.98 15.31 -16.66
C ASP A 73 7.91 16.50 -16.41
N GLU A 74 9.12 16.23 -15.93
CA GLU A 74 10.17 17.26 -15.88
C GLU A 74 10.87 17.32 -17.25
N LYS A 75 10.93 18.50 -17.88
CA LYS A 75 11.69 18.78 -19.13
C LYS A 75 13.22 18.65 -18.98
N LYS A 76 13.71 17.95 -17.95
CA LYS A 76 15.14 17.73 -17.72
C LYS A 76 15.56 16.40 -18.35
N ILE A 77 16.66 16.44 -19.11
CA ILE A 77 17.32 15.27 -19.69
C ILE A 77 17.72 14.31 -18.55
N GLY A 78 17.03 13.15 -18.44
CA GLY A 78 17.26 12.19 -17.36
C GLY A 78 16.20 11.09 -17.25
N ARG A 79 16.34 10.21 -16.24
CA ARG A 79 15.37 9.14 -15.96
C ARG A 79 14.04 9.74 -15.45
N PRO A 80 12.87 9.30 -15.96
CA PRO A 80 11.59 9.76 -15.47
C PRO A 80 11.47 9.57 -13.95
N LYS A 81 11.02 10.61 -13.24
CA LYS A 81 10.71 10.52 -11.82
C LYS A 81 9.25 10.13 -11.63
N PHE A 82 9.01 9.37 -10.58
CA PHE A 82 7.69 8.88 -10.22
C PHE A 82 7.37 9.29 -8.79
N LEU A 83 6.12 9.69 -8.60
CA LEU A 83 5.50 9.84 -7.30
C LEU A 83 4.50 8.71 -7.09
N TYR A 84 4.30 8.36 -5.84
CA TYR A 84 3.38 7.35 -5.40
C TYR A 84 2.41 7.99 -4.42
N ALA A 85 1.13 7.67 -4.54
CA ALA A 85 0.09 8.20 -3.68
C ALA A 85 -1.00 7.16 -3.44
N VAL A 86 -1.64 7.26 -2.29
CA VAL A 86 -2.86 6.54 -1.97
C VAL A 86 -4.04 7.48 -2.21
N GLU A 87 -5.04 7.05 -3.00
CA GLU A 87 -6.27 7.80 -3.15
C GLU A 87 -7.17 7.65 -1.92
N SER A 88 -7.98 8.68 -1.64
CA SER A 88 -8.94 8.65 -0.54
C SER A 88 -9.95 7.50 -0.64
N THR A 89 -10.27 7.06 -1.85
CA THR A 89 -11.21 5.98 -2.16
C THR A 89 -10.62 4.58 -1.94
N VAL A 90 -9.31 4.45 -1.66
CA VAL A 90 -8.66 3.14 -1.49
C VAL A 90 -9.33 2.33 -0.37
N TRP A 91 -9.78 3.01 0.69
CA TRP A 91 -10.31 2.34 1.87
C TRP A 91 -11.69 1.73 1.61
N ASP A 92 -12.47 2.33 0.72
CA ASP A 92 -13.74 1.76 0.26
C ASP A 92 -13.48 0.48 -0.55
N LYS A 93 -12.47 0.51 -1.43
CA LYS A 93 -12.01 -0.68 -2.17
C LYS A 93 -11.52 -1.76 -1.23
N VAL A 94 -10.66 -1.43 -0.27
CA VAL A 94 -10.15 -2.38 0.74
C VAL A 94 -11.30 -2.98 1.54
N SER A 95 -12.26 -2.17 1.99
CA SER A 95 -13.43 -2.66 2.71
C SER A 95 -14.23 -3.68 1.88
N LYS A 96 -14.44 -3.39 0.60
CA LYS A 96 -15.13 -4.30 -0.33
C LYS A 96 -14.33 -5.59 -0.56
N ASP A 97 -13.05 -5.48 -0.86
CA ASP A 97 -12.18 -6.62 -1.13
C ASP A 97 -12.05 -7.54 0.10
N LEU A 98 -12.02 -6.98 1.32
CA LEU A 98 -12.02 -7.75 2.57
C LEU A 98 -13.34 -8.51 2.78
N LYS A 99 -14.49 -7.90 2.47
CA LYS A 99 -15.79 -8.60 2.52
C LYS A 99 -15.83 -9.75 1.53
N ASP A 100 -15.36 -9.53 0.30
CA ASP A 100 -15.30 -10.57 -0.73
C ASP A 100 -14.33 -11.69 -0.35
N CYS A 101 -13.19 -11.35 0.24
CA CYS A 101 -12.22 -12.30 0.80
C CYS A 101 -12.85 -13.17 1.90
N ALA A 102 -13.55 -12.56 2.86
CA ALA A 102 -14.23 -13.28 3.93
C ALA A 102 -15.29 -14.25 3.38
N ASN A 103 -16.11 -13.80 2.44
CA ASN A 103 -17.10 -14.64 1.78
C ASN A 103 -16.45 -15.86 1.08
N LYS A 104 -15.33 -15.64 0.38
CA LYS A 104 -14.57 -16.72 -0.27
C LYS A 104 -14.04 -17.74 0.75
N ILE A 105 -13.48 -17.27 1.87
CA ILE A 105 -12.97 -18.14 2.93
C ILE A 105 -14.10 -18.99 3.52
N LEU A 106 -15.25 -18.38 3.84
CA LEU A 106 -16.41 -19.09 4.37
C LEU A 106 -16.94 -20.13 3.38
N SER A 107 -17.02 -19.77 2.09
CA SER A 107 -17.48 -20.69 1.04
C SER A 107 -16.53 -21.85 0.76
N ALA A 108 -15.25 -21.75 1.12
CA ALA A 108 -14.26 -22.80 0.87
C ALA A 108 -14.33 -23.96 1.90
N ILE A 109 -15.01 -23.74 3.02
CA ILE A 109 -15.16 -24.71 4.12
C ILE A 109 -16.56 -25.34 4.10
N SER A 110 -17.50 -24.74 3.36
CA SER A 110 -18.88 -25.22 3.18
C SER A 110 -18.96 -26.24 2.05
#